data_AF-A0A958UKV6-F1
#
_entry.id   AF-A0A958UKV6-F1
#
_cell.length_a   1.000
_cell.length_b   1.000
_cell.length_c   1.000
_cell.angle_alpha   90.00
_cell.angle_beta   90.00
_cell.angle_gamma   90.00
#
_symmetry.space_group_name_H-M   'P 1'
#
loop_
_entity.id
_entity.type
_entity.pdbx_description
1 polymer ?
#
loop_
_entity_poly.entity_id
_entity_poly.type
_entity_poly.pdbx_seq_one_letter_code
_entity_poly.pdbx_strand_id
1 'polypeptide(L)'
;MNPDFRWFVDEASKAGIQDFIVRSNLTIIRANKKNYDLPEFFKSHNVHVVSSMPHWTRGKTDKQRGEGVFDQSIKALQELNAVGYGMQDSDLRLDLVYNPSGAFLPGDQASMEKDFKKALLEDFGIHFHNLFAITNLPISRFLDYLIASENYEDYMYSLVEAYNPAAVKNVMCRNTISVSWDGYLYDCDFNQMLELKVASKIQHISEYNEAVLNDRKIIISQHCYGCTAGAGSSCQGAVAN
;
A
#
# COMPACT_ATOMS: atom_id res chain seq x y z
N MET A 1 -13.25 5.75 8.14
CA MET A 1 -13.42 4.29 7.94
C MET A 1 -14.84 4.05 7.48
N ASN A 2 -15.02 3.24 6.43
CA ASN A 2 -16.35 2.85 5.95
C ASN A 2 -17.09 2.09 7.08
N PRO A 3 -18.34 2.45 7.42
CA PRO A 3 -19.11 1.76 8.46
C PRO A 3 -19.30 0.27 8.20
N ASP A 4 -19.36 -0.15 6.93
CA ASP A 4 -19.62 -1.52 6.51
C ASP A 4 -18.35 -2.34 6.32
N PHE A 5 -17.18 -1.81 6.68
CA PHE A 5 -15.89 -2.51 6.53
C PHE A 5 -15.89 -3.88 7.24
N ARG A 6 -16.40 -3.95 8.47
CA ARG A 6 -16.41 -5.20 9.24
C ARG A 6 -17.36 -6.22 8.64
N TRP A 7 -18.58 -5.77 8.34
CA TRP A 7 -19.57 -6.57 7.63
C TRP A 7 -19.01 -7.14 6.31
N PHE A 8 -18.30 -6.33 5.53
CA PHE A 8 -17.70 -6.78 4.28
C PHE A 8 -16.68 -7.91 4.49
N VAL A 9 -15.78 -7.77 5.46
CA VAL A 9 -14.79 -8.81 5.78
C VAL A 9 -15.47 -10.08 6.31
N ASP A 10 -16.47 -9.93 7.20
CA ASP A 10 -17.25 -11.05 7.73
C ASP A 10 -17.96 -11.84 6.61
N GLU A 11 -18.68 -11.15 5.73
CA GLU A 11 -19.43 -11.79 4.64
C GLU A 11 -18.50 -12.39 3.57
N ALA A 12 -17.40 -11.71 3.23
CA ALA A 12 -16.39 -12.27 2.33
C ALA A 12 -15.76 -13.54 2.92
N SER A 13 -15.51 -13.55 4.23
CA SER A 13 -14.96 -14.73 4.93
C SER A 13 -15.95 -15.90 4.91
N LYS A 14 -17.24 -15.64 5.16
CA LYS A 14 -18.32 -16.65 5.03
C LYS A 14 -18.47 -17.17 3.61
N ALA A 15 -18.18 -16.35 2.60
CA ALA A 15 -18.16 -16.74 1.19
C ALA A 15 -16.93 -17.59 0.81
N GLY A 16 -16.01 -17.83 1.74
CA GLY A 16 -14.84 -18.69 1.56
C GLY A 16 -13.56 -17.96 1.18
N ILE A 17 -13.53 -16.62 1.22
CA ILE A 17 -12.30 -15.85 1.04
C ILE A 17 -11.41 -16.05 2.27
N GLN A 18 -10.17 -16.47 2.05
CA GLN A 18 -9.22 -16.78 3.11
C GLN A 18 -8.08 -15.76 3.21
N ASP A 19 -7.76 -15.07 2.11
CA ASP A 19 -6.65 -14.12 2.05
C ASP A 19 -7.19 -12.70 2.05
N PHE A 20 -7.02 -12.01 3.18
CA PHE A 20 -7.39 -10.61 3.36
C PHE A 20 -6.14 -9.78 3.56
N ILE A 21 -5.95 -8.77 2.72
CA ILE A 21 -4.91 -7.76 2.92
C ILE A 21 -5.60 -6.44 3.28
N VAL A 22 -5.29 -5.90 4.47
CA VAL A 22 -5.75 -4.56 4.87
C VAL A 22 -4.57 -3.59 4.80
N ARG A 23 -4.66 -2.65 3.84
CA ARG A 23 -3.75 -1.52 3.74
C ARG A 23 -4.17 -0.43 4.70
N SER A 24 -3.32 -0.12 5.68
CA SER A 24 -3.64 0.80 6.77
C SER A 24 -2.63 1.95 6.88
N ASN A 25 -3.09 3.07 7.41
CA ASN A 25 -2.22 4.19 7.81
C ASN A 25 -1.83 4.13 9.29
N LEU A 26 -2.13 3.02 9.99
CA LEU A 26 -1.98 2.77 11.44
C LEU A 26 -2.85 3.66 12.34
N THR A 27 -2.84 4.97 12.11
CA THR A 27 -3.53 5.94 12.96
C THR A 27 -5.03 5.72 13.04
N ILE A 28 -5.64 5.06 12.04
CA ILE A 28 -7.07 4.71 12.10
C ILE A 28 -7.45 3.86 13.32
N ILE A 29 -6.54 3.00 13.81
CA ILE A 29 -6.74 2.18 15.02
C ILE A 29 -6.95 3.11 16.22
N ARG A 30 -6.28 4.26 16.26
CA ARG A 30 -6.28 5.20 17.38
C ARG A 30 -7.16 6.44 17.17
N ALA A 31 -7.69 6.63 15.96
CA ALA A 31 -8.49 7.80 15.61
C ALA A 31 -9.84 7.88 16.38
N ASN A 32 -10.39 6.74 16.81
CA ASN A 32 -11.62 6.68 17.61
C ASN A 32 -11.66 5.41 18.44
N LYS A 33 -12.20 5.47 19.68
CA LYS A 33 -12.32 4.31 20.59
C LYS A 33 -13.01 3.10 19.96
N LYS A 34 -13.92 3.30 19.01
CA LYS A 34 -14.61 2.22 18.28
C LYS A 34 -13.71 1.41 17.32
N ASN A 35 -12.48 1.86 17.11
CA ASN A 35 -11.49 1.22 16.25
C ASN A 35 -10.37 0.54 17.05
N TYR A 36 -10.37 0.67 18.39
CA TYR A 36 -9.28 0.16 19.23
C TYR A 36 -9.23 -1.37 19.24
N ASP A 37 -10.36 -2.02 18.94
CA ASP A 37 -10.51 -3.46 18.79
C ASP A 37 -10.17 -3.96 17.37
N LEU A 38 -9.78 -3.08 16.43
CA LEU A 38 -9.40 -3.49 15.08
C LEU A 38 -8.28 -4.55 15.06
N PRO A 39 -7.23 -4.50 15.90
CA PRO A 39 -6.22 -5.57 15.96
C PRO A 39 -6.82 -6.95 16.23
N GLU A 40 -7.79 -7.05 17.15
CA GLU A 40 -8.45 -8.32 17.46
C GLU A 40 -9.40 -8.76 16.34
N PHE A 41 -10.10 -7.81 15.72
CA PHE A 41 -10.92 -8.09 14.55
C PHE A 41 -10.09 -8.57 13.35
N PHE A 42 -8.93 -7.95 13.09
CA PHE A 42 -8.03 -8.40 12.04
C PHE A 42 -7.55 -9.82 12.31
N LYS A 43 -7.21 -10.12 13.56
CA LYS A 43 -6.82 -11.46 14.00
C LYS A 43 -7.92 -12.50 13.80
N SER A 44 -9.18 -12.20 14.06
CA SER A 44 -10.28 -13.17 13.89
C SER A 44 -10.49 -13.62 12.45
N HIS A 45 -9.99 -12.86 11.47
CA HIS A 45 -10.04 -13.20 10.03
C HIS A 45 -8.66 -13.46 9.43
N ASN A 46 -7.61 -13.59 10.26
CA ASN A 46 -6.22 -13.73 9.82
C ASN A 46 -5.80 -12.71 8.75
N VAL A 47 -6.23 -11.46 8.92
CA VAL A 47 -5.94 -10.38 7.98
C VAL A 47 -4.44 -10.12 7.94
N HIS A 48 -3.84 -10.12 6.76
CA HIS A 48 -2.50 -9.60 6.53
C HIS A 48 -2.53 -8.07 6.58
N VAL A 49 -1.89 -7.50 7.60
CA VAL A 49 -1.85 -6.05 7.80
C VAL A 49 -0.63 -5.47 7.06
N VAL A 50 -0.87 -4.57 6.11
CA VAL A 50 0.18 -3.84 5.37
C VAL A 50 0.06 -2.36 5.69
N SER A 51 1.00 -1.83 6.46
CA SER A 51 0.87 -0.51 7.07
C SER A 51 1.90 0.50 6.59
N SER A 52 1.47 1.71 6.21
CA SER A 52 2.41 2.76 5.82
C SER A 52 3.12 3.36 7.05
N MET A 53 4.46 3.28 7.04
CA MET A 53 5.34 3.90 8.02
C MET A 53 6.50 4.58 7.28
N PRO A 54 6.45 5.90 7.01
CA PRO A 54 7.41 6.59 6.16
C PRO A 54 8.82 6.66 6.75
N HIS A 55 8.97 6.55 8.07
CA HIS A 55 10.26 6.46 8.74
C HIS A 55 10.10 5.94 10.17
N TRP A 56 11.14 5.39 10.79
CA TRP A 56 11.14 5.00 12.20
C TRP A 56 11.42 6.17 13.18
N THR A 57 11.52 7.41 12.70
CA THR A 57 11.79 8.58 13.55
C THR A 57 10.63 9.56 13.52
N ARG A 58 10.36 10.17 14.67
CA ARG A 58 9.30 11.17 14.87
C ARG A 58 9.41 12.33 13.88
N GLY A 59 10.56 12.99 13.83
CA GLY A 59 10.74 14.20 13.02
C GLY A 59 10.47 13.99 11.54
N LYS A 60 10.88 12.85 10.98
CA LYS A 60 10.62 12.53 9.56
C LYS A 60 9.17 12.11 9.32
N THR A 61 8.61 11.29 10.22
CA THR A 61 7.21 10.84 10.11
C THR A 61 6.22 11.99 10.22
N ASP A 62 6.36 12.82 11.26
CA ASP A 62 5.44 13.92 11.53
C ASP A 62 5.55 15.01 10.45
N LYS A 63 6.76 15.24 9.89
CA LYS A 63 6.93 16.15 8.75
C LYS A 63 6.15 15.69 7.51
N GLN A 64 6.05 14.38 7.29
CA GLN A 64 5.36 13.83 6.11
C GLN A 64 3.86 13.59 6.34
N ARG A 65 3.45 13.24 7.56
CA ARG A 65 2.08 12.78 7.86
C ARG A 65 1.28 13.71 8.76
N GLY A 66 1.92 14.69 9.40
CA GLY A 66 1.31 15.59 10.38
C GLY A 66 1.77 15.30 11.80
N GLU A 67 1.66 16.31 12.66
CA GLU A 67 2.08 16.25 14.06
C GLU A 67 1.35 15.14 14.84
N GLY A 68 2.11 14.38 15.66
CA GLY A 68 1.56 13.34 16.52
C GLY A 68 1.17 12.05 15.81
N VAL A 69 1.40 11.94 14.50
CA VAL A 69 1.18 10.69 13.75
C VAL A 69 2.17 9.63 14.20
N PHE A 70 3.43 9.99 14.44
CA PHE A 70 4.44 9.03 14.88
C PHE A 70 4.03 8.26 16.14
N ASP A 71 3.61 8.94 17.19
CA ASP A 71 3.20 8.30 18.45
C ASP A 71 2.00 7.37 18.26
N GLN A 72 1.03 7.81 17.46
CA GLN A 72 -0.14 7.00 17.15
C GLN A 72 0.25 5.74 16.37
N SER A 73 1.17 5.86 15.41
CA SER A 73 1.70 4.73 14.64
C SER A 73 2.47 3.74 15.52
N ILE A 74 3.40 4.22 16.36
CA ILE A 74 4.16 3.38 17.29
C ILE A 74 3.22 2.62 18.23
N LYS A 75 2.24 3.31 18.81
CA LYS A 75 1.31 2.67 19.73
C LYS A 75 0.39 1.66 19.02
N ALA A 76 -0.07 1.96 17.81
CA ALA A 76 -0.85 1.02 17.01
C ALA A 76 -0.04 -0.24 16.64
N LEU A 77 1.25 -0.09 16.32
CA LEU A 77 2.14 -1.22 16.06
C LEU A 77 2.36 -2.09 17.31
N GLN A 78 2.52 -1.47 18.48
CA GLN A 78 2.60 -2.20 19.74
C GLN A 78 1.30 -2.97 20.06
N GLU A 79 0.14 -2.38 19.78
CA GLU A 79 -1.17 -3.04 19.93
C GLU A 79 -1.33 -4.22 18.96
N LEU A 80 -0.85 -4.10 17.71
CA LEU A 80 -0.78 -5.20 16.77
C LEU A 80 0.16 -6.31 17.27
N ASN A 81 1.40 -6.00 17.68
CA ASN A 81 2.32 -7.00 18.23
C ASN A 81 1.75 -7.71 19.46
N ALA A 82 1.05 -6.99 20.34
CA ALA A 82 0.44 -7.56 21.54
C ALA A 82 -0.59 -8.66 21.23
N VAL A 83 -1.29 -8.58 20.08
CA VAL A 83 -2.24 -9.62 19.67
C VAL A 83 -1.61 -10.72 18.79
N GLY A 84 -0.33 -10.57 18.43
CA GLY A 84 0.49 -11.56 17.74
C GLY A 84 1.02 -11.13 16.37
N TYR A 85 0.57 -9.99 15.82
CA TYR A 85 1.03 -9.53 14.50
C TYR A 85 2.53 -9.27 14.48
N GLY A 86 3.25 -9.74 13.46
CA GLY A 86 4.68 -9.47 13.32
C GLY A 86 5.60 -10.34 14.18
N MET A 87 5.04 -11.17 15.07
CA MET A 87 5.80 -12.04 15.96
C MET A 87 6.27 -13.29 15.23
N GLN A 88 7.48 -13.77 15.55
CA GLN A 88 8.11 -14.92 14.87
C GLN A 88 7.32 -16.24 15.03
N ASP A 89 6.65 -16.42 16.16
CA ASP A 89 5.87 -17.63 16.49
C ASP A 89 4.37 -17.47 16.19
N SER A 90 4.01 -16.54 15.30
CA SER A 90 2.62 -16.26 14.93
C SER A 90 2.44 -16.21 13.42
N ASP A 91 1.33 -16.77 12.94
CA ASP A 91 0.94 -16.68 11.53
C ASP A 91 0.36 -15.29 11.15
N LEU A 92 0.20 -14.38 12.12
CA LEU A 92 -0.37 -13.05 11.90
C LEU A 92 0.64 -12.11 11.23
N ARG A 93 0.45 -11.90 9.93
CA ARG A 93 1.37 -11.13 9.09
C ARG A 93 1.20 -9.63 9.26
N LEU A 94 2.33 -8.95 9.50
CA LEU A 94 2.45 -7.50 9.56
C LEU A 94 3.64 -7.06 8.71
N ASP A 95 3.37 -6.31 7.64
CA ASP A 95 4.38 -5.70 6.80
C ASP A 95 4.27 -4.18 6.84
N LEU A 96 5.39 -3.49 6.70
CA LEU A 96 5.46 -2.04 6.67
C LEU A 96 5.74 -1.52 5.27
N VAL A 97 5.23 -0.34 4.94
CA VAL A 97 5.46 0.32 3.64
C VAL A 97 6.20 1.62 3.84
N TYR A 98 7.36 1.74 3.20
CA TYR A 98 8.17 2.93 3.11
C TYR A 98 8.00 3.59 1.75
N ASN A 99 7.85 4.91 1.74
CA ASN A 99 7.93 5.71 0.53
C ASN A 99 8.80 6.95 0.78
N PRO A 100 9.66 7.36 -0.17
CA PRO A 100 10.53 8.52 -0.02
C PRO A 100 9.79 9.82 0.29
N SER A 101 10.44 10.76 0.97
CA SER A 101 9.89 12.09 1.26
C SER A 101 10.23 13.13 0.17
N GLY A 102 10.52 12.70 -1.06
CA GLY A 102 10.95 13.58 -2.15
C GLY A 102 10.89 12.93 -3.53
N ALA A 103 11.38 13.67 -4.53
CA ALA A 103 11.38 13.32 -5.95
C ALA A 103 12.55 12.40 -6.34
N PHE A 104 12.64 11.24 -5.69
CA PHE A 104 13.64 10.22 -6.03
C PHE A 104 13.08 8.81 -5.80
N LEU A 105 13.69 7.81 -6.45
CA LEU A 105 13.35 6.41 -6.28
C LEU A 105 13.76 5.91 -4.89
N PRO A 106 13.04 4.95 -4.29
CA PRO A 106 13.48 4.34 -3.05
C PRO A 106 14.85 3.65 -3.22
N GLY A 107 15.61 3.58 -2.12
CA GLY A 107 16.86 2.81 -2.08
C GLY A 107 16.61 1.30 -2.05
N ASP A 108 17.67 0.54 -1.78
CA ASP A 108 17.60 -0.92 -1.65
C ASP A 108 16.65 -1.35 -0.52
N GLN A 109 15.64 -2.16 -0.86
CA GLN A 109 14.60 -2.58 0.08
C GLN A 109 15.18 -3.42 1.23
N ALA A 110 16.11 -4.33 0.95
CA ALA A 110 16.67 -5.23 1.96
C ALA A 110 17.50 -4.47 3.01
N SER A 111 18.32 -3.51 2.56
CA SER A 111 19.07 -2.61 3.44
C SER A 111 18.14 -1.77 4.31
N MET A 112 17.11 -1.14 3.72
CA MET A 112 16.15 -0.34 4.49
C MET A 112 15.35 -1.19 5.47
N GLU A 113 14.96 -2.41 5.10
CA GLU A 113 14.25 -3.32 5.99
C GLU A 113 15.06 -3.62 7.24
N LYS A 114 16.37 -3.88 7.08
CA LYS A 114 17.28 -4.13 8.20
C LYS A 114 17.36 -2.93 9.15
N ASP A 115 17.45 -1.71 8.60
CA ASP A 115 17.49 -0.48 9.40
C ASP A 115 16.18 -0.25 10.14
N PHE A 116 15.03 -0.45 9.48
CA PHE A 116 13.71 -0.35 10.11
C PHE A 116 13.55 -1.40 11.22
N LYS A 117 13.89 -2.66 10.97
CA LYS A 117 13.80 -3.75 11.95
C LYS A 117 14.65 -3.44 13.18
N LYS A 118 15.90 -3.01 12.97
CA LYS A 118 16.80 -2.66 14.06
C LYS A 118 16.23 -1.52 14.91
N ALA A 119 15.90 -0.39 14.28
CA ALA A 119 15.47 0.78 15.02
C ALA A 119 14.13 0.60 15.73
N LEU A 120 13.14 -0.03 15.07
CA LEU A 120 11.83 -0.27 15.68
C LEU A 120 11.90 -1.28 16.83
N LEU A 121 12.79 -2.26 16.75
CA LEU A 121 13.04 -3.20 17.85
C LEU A 121 13.76 -2.53 19.02
N GLU A 122 14.88 -1.85 18.77
CA GLU A 122 15.72 -1.24 19.81
C GLU A 122 14.99 -0.14 20.58
N ASP A 123 14.27 0.74 19.86
CA ASP A 123 13.67 1.93 20.48
C ASP A 123 12.25 1.67 21.03
N PHE A 124 11.52 0.68 20.46
CA PHE A 124 10.08 0.52 20.74
C PHE A 124 9.62 -0.92 20.98
N GLY A 125 10.50 -1.91 20.84
CA GLY A 125 10.16 -3.33 20.97
C GLY A 125 9.20 -3.84 19.89
N ILE A 126 9.22 -3.23 18.70
CA ILE A 126 8.28 -3.54 17.62
C ILE A 126 8.88 -4.57 16.65
N HIS A 127 8.10 -5.60 16.34
CA HIS A 127 8.41 -6.61 15.33
C HIS A 127 7.49 -6.49 14.11
N PHE A 128 8.03 -6.79 12.92
CA PHE A 128 7.27 -6.90 11.67
C PHE A 128 8.02 -7.84 10.70
N HIS A 129 7.33 -8.33 9.68
CA HIS A 129 7.85 -9.34 8.76
C HIS A 129 8.71 -8.73 7.67
N ASN A 130 8.15 -7.84 6.84
CA ASN A 130 8.84 -7.25 5.69
C ASN A 130 8.64 -5.74 5.61
N LEU A 131 9.60 -5.06 4.98
CA LEU A 131 9.47 -3.66 4.57
C LEU A 131 9.32 -3.60 3.05
N PHE A 132 8.26 -2.96 2.58
CA PHE A 132 7.99 -2.72 1.18
C PHE A 132 8.37 -1.30 0.81
N ALA A 133 9.39 -1.16 -0.02
CA ALA A 133 9.82 0.12 -0.54
C ALA A 133 9.03 0.44 -1.81
N ILE A 134 8.34 1.58 -1.83
CA ILE A 134 7.50 1.97 -2.97
C ILE A 134 7.90 3.32 -3.55
N THR A 135 7.76 3.43 -4.86
CA THR A 135 7.97 4.67 -5.61
C THR A 135 6.77 5.59 -5.43
N ASN A 136 7.00 6.88 -5.21
CA ASN A 136 5.91 7.86 -5.20
C ASN A 136 5.36 8.03 -6.62
N LEU A 137 4.07 7.79 -6.82
CA LEU A 137 3.49 8.01 -8.13
C LEU A 137 3.21 9.50 -8.37
N PRO A 138 3.52 10.04 -9.56
CA PRO A 138 3.36 11.45 -9.93
C PRO A 138 1.89 11.80 -10.20
N ILE A 139 1.03 11.61 -9.19
CA ILE A 139 -0.40 11.90 -9.23
C ILE A 139 -0.84 12.69 -7.99
N SER A 140 -2.00 13.35 -8.09
CA SER A 140 -2.65 14.06 -6.98
C SER A 140 -1.68 14.95 -6.18
N ARG A 141 -1.66 14.83 -4.84
CA ARG A 141 -0.82 15.69 -3.96
C ARG A 141 0.68 15.62 -4.27
N PHE A 142 1.18 14.47 -4.73
CA PHE A 142 2.60 14.37 -5.06
C PHE A 142 2.92 15.06 -6.39
N LEU A 143 2.01 14.99 -7.36
CA LEU A 143 2.09 15.79 -8.58
C LEU A 143 2.08 17.30 -8.26
N ASP A 144 1.18 17.75 -7.38
CA ASP A 144 1.13 19.16 -6.95
C ASP A 144 2.46 19.61 -6.34
N TYR A 145 3.05 18.76 -5.49
CA TYR A 145 4.38 18.99 -4.91
C TYR A 145 5.47 19.07 -5.99
N LEU A 146 5.49 18.15 -6.95
CA LEU A 146 6.48 18.12 -8.02
C LEU A 146 6.41 19.37 -8.89
N ILE A 147 5.20 19.83 -9.22
CA ILE A 147 4.99 21.08 -9.98
C ILE A 147 5.43 22.29 -9.16
N ALA A 148 4.96 22.41 -7.91
CA ALA A 148 5.25 23.57 -7.06
C ALA A 148 6.74 23.70 -6.69
N SER A 149 7.48 22.59 -6.71
CA SER A 149 8.92 22.55 -6.46
C SER A 149 9.77 22.47 -7.73
N GLU A 150 9.15 22.58 -8.92
CA GLU A 150 9.83 22.53 -10.23
C GLU A 150 10.60 21.22 -10.49
N ASN A 151 10.24 20.13 -9.82
CA ASN A 151 10.90 18.81 -9.96
C ASN A 151 10.15 17.84 -10.90
N TYR A 152 9.01 18.25 -11.48
CA TYR A 152 8.17 17.32 -12.25
C TYR A 152 8.89 16.69 -13.44
N GLU A 153 9.54 17.50 -14.28
CA GLU A 153 10.21 16.99 -15.49
C GLU A 153 11.36 16.05 -15.12
N ASP A 154 12.28 16.48 -14.25
CA ASP A 154 13.42 15.67 -13.80
C ASP A 154 12.98 14.36 -13.13
N TYR A 155 11.89 14.41 -12.35
CA TYR A 155 11.34 13.21 -11.75
C TYR A 155 10.78 12.24 -12.79
N MET A 156 10.01 12.75 -13.75
CA MET A 156 9.50 11.92 -14.85
C MET A 156 10.63 11.31 -15.68
N TYR A 157 11.68 12.07 -16.00
CA TYR A 157 12.87 11.54 -16.67
C TYR A 157 13.49 10.41 -15.86
N SER A 158 13.67 10.59 -14.55
CA SER A 158 14.22 9.56 -13.67
C SER A 158 13.38 8.27 -13.68
N LEU A 159 12.04 8.38 -13.69
CA LEU A 159 11.16 7.21 -13.78
C LEU A 159 11.27 6.50 -15.13
N VAL A 160 11.39 7.25 -16.23
CA VAL A 160 11.52 6.71 -17.59
C VAL A 160 12.87 6.03 -17.78
N GLU A 161 13.97 6.65 -17.35
CA GLU A 161 15.31 6.07 -17.44
C GLU A 161 15.44 4.80 -16.59
N ALA A 162 14.74 4.75 -15.45
CA ALA A 162 14.72 3.57 -14.59
C ALA A 162 13.73 2.48 -15.06
N TYR A 163 13.08 2.62 -16.21
CA TYR A 163 12.12 1.63 -16.70
C TYR A 163 12.72 0.21 -16.74
N ASN A 164 12.05 -0.73 -16.07
CA ASN A 164 12.49 -2.11 -15.96
C ASN A 164 11.47 -3.09 -16.60
N PRO A 165 11.80 -3.69 -17.76
CA PRO A 165 10.95 -4.71 -18.39
C PRO A 165 10.67 -5.94 -17.52
N ALA A 166 11.55 -6.26 -16.55
CA ALA A 166 11.30 -7.34 -15.61
C ALA A 166 10.16 -6.97 -14.64
N ALA A 167 10.14 -5.73 -14.15
CA ALA A 167 9.07 -5.22 -13.28
C ALA A 167 7.70 -5.27 -14.00
N VAL A 168 7.66 -4.92 -15.29
CA VAL A 168 6.44 -4.96 -16.11
C VAL A 168 5.75 -6.32 -16.10
N LYS A 169 6.49 -7.43 -16.02
CA LYS A 169 5.89 -8.76 -16.02
C LYS A 169 5.04 -9.03 -14.77
N ASN A 170 5.35 -8.32 -13.69
CA ASN A 170 4.88 -8.61 -12.33
C ASN A 170 4.04 -7.48 -11.72
N VAL A 171 3.76 -6.40 -12.47
CA VAL A 171 2.88 -5.31 -11.98
C VAL A 171 1.46 -5.81 -11.73
N MET A 172 0.83 -5.28 -10.68
CA MET A 172 -0.49 -5.73 -10.19
C MET A 172 -1.60 -5.65 -11.23
N CYS A 173 -1.58 -4.66 -12.13
CA CYS A 173 -2.63 -4.48 -13.14
C CYS A 173 -2.75 -5.66 -14.14
N ARG A 174 -1.79 -6.60 -14.14
CA ARG A 174 -1.81 -7.80 -14.96
C ARG A 174 -2.65 -8.95 -14.38
N ASN A 175 -2.86 -8.98 -13.07
CA ASN A 175 -3.52 -10.09 -12.39
C ASN A 175 -4.54 -9.64 -11.32
N THR A 176 -4.68 -8.33 -11.11
CA THR A 176 -5.58 -7.74 -10.14
C THR A 176 -6.43 -6.66 -10.81
N ILE A 177 -7.67 -6.50 -10.34
CA ILE A 177 -8.56 -5.41 -10.71
C ILE A 177 -8.87 -4.61 -9.44
N SER A 178 -8.90 -3.29 -9.57
CA SER A 178 -9.38 -2.40 -8.51
C SER A 178 -10.88 -2.15 -8.69
N VAL A 179 -11.62 -2.27 -7.59
CA VAL A 179 -13.07 -2.05 -7.54
C VAL A 179 -13.32 -0.85 -6.63
N SER A 180 -13.96 0.19 -7.16
CA SER A 180 -14.34 1.36 -6.37
C SER A 180 -15.51 1.07 -5.44
N TRP A 181 -15.73 1.95 -4.47
CA TRP A 181 -16.80 1.81 -3.47
C TRP A 181 -18.21 1.83 -4.10
N ASP A 182 -18.35 2.44 -5.28
CA ASP A 182 -19.56 2.48 -6.10
C ASP A 182 -19.56 1.39 -7.20
N GLY A 183 -18.64 0.41 -7.11
CA GLY A 183 -18.65 -0.82 -7.92
C GLY A 183 -18.01 -0.73 -9.31
N TYR A 184 -17.47 0.42 -9.72
CA TYR A 184 -16.75 0.54 -10.98
C TYR A 184 -15.36 -0.13 -10.95
N LEU A 185 -14.93 -0.63 -12.11
CA LEU A 185 -13.72 -1.41 -12.29
C LEU A 185 -12.60 -0.57 -12.91
N TYR A 186 -11.39 -0.71 -12.36
CA TYR A 186 -10.16 -0.04 -12.79
C TYR A 186 -9.01 -1.05 -12.85
N ASP A 187 -8.01 -0.81 -13.69
CA ASP A 187 -6.85 -1.71 -13.80
C ASP A 187 -5.94 -1.68 -12.57
N CYS A 188 -5.95 -0.59 -11.80
CA CYS A 188 -5.25 -0.46 -10.52
C CYS A 188 -5.84 0.69 -9.68
N ASP A 189 -5.41 0.80 -8.42
CA ASP A 189 -5.79 1.88 -7.51
C ASP A 189 -5.41 3.27 -8.05
N PHE A 190 -4.29 3.39 -8.76
CA PHE A 190 -3.89 4.65 -9.38
C PHE A 190 -4.77 5.04 -10.57
N ASN A 191 -5.19 4.08 -11.39
CA ASN A 191 -6.20 4.33 -12.42
C ASN A 191 -7.52 4.76 -11.78
N GLN A 192 -7.90 4.17 -10.65
CA GLN A 192 -9.07 4.62 -9.89
C GLN A 192 -8.93 6.07 -9.41
N MET A 193 -7.78 6.48 -8.90
CA MET A 193 -7.54 7.88 -8.49
C MET A 193 -7.55 8.88 -9.65
N LEU A 194 -7.28 8.41 -10.88
CA LEU A 194 -7.32 9.21 -12.10
C LEU A 194 -8.63 9.03 -12.89
N GLU A 195 -9.61 8.32 -12.35
CA GLU A 195 -10.90 8.03 -13.00
C GLU A 195 -10.78 7.28 -14.35
N LEU A 196 -9.70 6.51 -14.52
CA LEU A 196 -9.38 5.71 -15.72
C LEU A 196 -9.97 4.29 -15.64
N LYS A 197 -11.29 4.16 -15.83
CA LYS A 197 -12.01 2.87 -15.82
C LYS A 197 -11.44 1.88 -16.83
N VAL A 198 -11.54 0.58 -16.56
CA VAL A 198 -11.07 -0.47 -17.48
C VAL A 198 -11.54 -0.25 -18.93
N ALA A 199 -10.67 -0.51 -19.90
CA ALA A 199 -11.01 -0.47 -21.33
C ALA A 199 -11.81 -1.72 -21.74
N SER A 200 -13.02 -1.85 -21.18
CA SER A 200 -13.95 -2.95 -21.41
C SER A 200 -15.38 -2.43 -21.51
N LYS A 201 -16.25 -3.21 -22.15
CA LYS A 201 -17.69 -2.98 -22.13
C LYS A 201 -18.28 -3.19 -20.72
N ILE A 202 -17.63 -4.04 -19.93
CA ILE A 202 -17.99 -4.31 -18.54
C ILE A 202 -17.17 -3.38 -17.67
N GLN A 203 -17.81 -2.35 -17.13
CA GLN A 203 -17.16 -1.35 -16.28
C GLN A 203 -17.59 -1.43 -14.82
N HIS A 204 -18.57 -2.25 -14.48
CA HIS A 204 -19.12 -2.36 -13.13
C HIS A 204 -19.16 -3.81 -12.66
N ILE A 205 -18.89 -4.05 -11.37
CA ILE A 205 -18.77 -5.39 -10.78
C ILE A 205 -20.06 -6.21 -10.87
N SER A 206 -21.23 -5.58 -10.90
CA SER A 206 -22.51 -6.27 -11.09
C SER A 206 -22.64 -6.96 -12.46
N GLU A 207 -21.83 -6.55 -13.43
CA GLU A 207 -21.79 -7.11 -14.79
C GLU A 207 -20.57 -8.00 -15.00
N TYR A 208 -19.86 -8.37 -13.92
CA TYR A 208 -18.59 -9.08 -13.98
C TYR A 208 -18.62 -10.28 -14.93
N ASN A 209 -17.65 -10.31 -15.85
CA ASN A 209 -17.40 -11.43 -16.74
C ASN A 209 -15.90 -11.61 -16.89
N GLU A 210 -15.39 -12.73 -16.37
CA GLU A 210 -13.97 -13.03 -16.34
C GLU A 210 -13.33 -13.07 -17.73
N ALA A 211 -13.98 -13.74 -18.69
CA ALA A 211 -13.42 -13.90 -20.04
C ALA A 211 -13.27 -12.55 -20.76
N VAL A 212 -14.28 -11.68 -20.65
CA VAL A 212 -14.24 -10.33 -21.24
C VAL A 212 -13.20 -9.45 -20.55
N LEU A 213 -13.10 -9.53 -19.22
CA LEU A 213 -12.13 -8.73 -18.46
C LEU A 213 -10.69 -9.22 -18.66
N ASN A 214 -10.45 -10.51 -18.87
CA ASN A 214 -9.12 -11.04 -19.14
C ASN A 214 -8.60 -10.70 -20.55
N ASP A 215 -9.49 -10.44 -21.51
CA ASP A 215 -9.13 -10.00 -22.88
C ASP A 215 -9.00 -8.47 -23.02
N ARG A 216 -9.20 -7.72 -21.92
CA ARG A 216 -9.14 -6.25 -21.97
C ARG A 216 -7.72 -5.74 -22.18
N LYS A 217 -7.61 -4.55 -22.78
CA LYS A 217 -6.35 -3.79 -22.77
C LYS A 217 -6.24 -3.01 -21.46
N ILE A 218 -5.12 -3.18 -20.75
CA ILE A 218 -4.83 -2.39 -19.55
C ILE A 218 -4.61 -0.93 -19.95
N ILE A 219 -5.31 -0.01 -19.29
CA ILE A 219 -5.11 1.43 -19.50
C ILE A 219 -3.82 1.87 -18.81
N ILE A 220 -2.94 2.49 -19.60
CA ILE A 220 -1.66 3.04 -19.15
C ILE A 220 -1.68 4.57 -19.19
N SER A 221 -0.92 5.20 -18.30
CA SER A 221 -0.65 6.65 -18.28
C SER A 221 0.72 6.91 -17.63
N GLN A 222 1.07 8.18 -17.43
CA GLN A 222 2.40 8.60 -16.94
C GLN A 222 2.77 7.97 -15.59
N HIS A 223 1.80 7.74 -14.70
CA HIS A 223 2.03 7.11 -13.40
C HIS A 223 2.55 5.67 -13.52
N CYS A 224 2.30 4.98 -14.63
CA CYS A 224 2.77 3.62 -14.86
C CYS A 224 4.30 3.53 -14.83
N TYR A 225 5.01 4.58 -15.24
CA TYR A 225 6.48 4.61 -15.14
C TYR A 225 6.95 4.41 -13.69
N GLY A 226 6.24 4.97 -12.71
CA GLY A 226 6.61 4.78 -11.30
C GLY A 226 6.41 3.34 -10.79
N CYS A 227 5.41 2.61 -11.29
CA CYS A 227 5.23 1.19 -10.97
C CYS A 227 6.28 0.29 -11.64
N THR A 228 6.85 0.72 -12.77
CA THR A 228 7.80 -0.05 -13.57
C THR A 228 9.25 0.39 -13.40
N ALA A 229 9.51 1.45 -12.64
CA ALA A 229 10.85 1.99 -12.43
C ALA A 229 11.64 1.16 -11.41
N GLY A 230 12.93 0.92 -11.67
CA GLY A 230 13.85 0.22 -10.79
C GLY A 230 13.41 -1.21 -10.49
N ALA A 231 13.29 -1.56 -9.21
CA ALA A 231 12.75 -2.84 -8.76
C ALA A 231 11.22 -2.96 -8.96
N GLY A 232 10.58 -1.91 -9.46
CA GLY A 232 9.13 -1.77 -9.57
C GLY A 232 8.44 -1.67 -8.22
N SER A 233 7.13 -1.41 -8.24
CA SER A 233 6.38 -1.19 -7.00
C SER A 233 4.97 -1.75 -7.05
N SER A 234 4.61 -2.46 -5.99
CA SER A 234 3.26 -2.99 -5.73
C SER A 234 2.85 -2.80 -4.27
N CYS A 235 1.58 -3.12 -3.97
CA CYS A 235 1.08 -3.22 -2.60
C CYS A 235 1.79 -4.29 -1.75
N GLN A 236 2.60 -5.14 -2.38
CA GLN A 236 3.39 -6.22 -1.77
C GLN A 236 4.91 -5.98 -1.94
N GLY A 237 5.33 -4.74 -2.24
CA GLY A 237 6.73 -4.36 -2.39
C GLY A 237 7.26 -4.45 -3.82
N ALA A 238 8.59 -4.56 -3.93
CA ALA A 238 9.30 -4.71 -5.18
C ALA A 238 8.79 -5.90 -6.01
N VAL A 239 8.75 -5.72 -7.34
CA VAL A 239 8.21 -6.71 -8.29
C VAL A 239 9.29 -7.27 -9.24
N ALA A 240 10.52 -6.80 -9.11
CA ALA A 240 11.70 -7.29 -9.80
C ALA A 240 12.91 -7.24 -8.88
N ASN A 241 13.81 -8.21 -9.05
CA ASN A 241 15.12 -8.27 -8.39
C ASN A 241 16.20 -7.85 -9.37
#